data_AF-A0A8T6ZWA4-F1
#
_entry.id   AF-A0A8T6ZWA4-F1
#
_cell.length_a   1.000
_cell.length_b   1.000
_cell.length_c   1.000
_cell.angle_alpha   90.00
_cell.angle_beta   90.00
_cell.angle_gamma   90.00
#
_symmetry.space_group_name_H-M   'P 1'
#
loop_
_entity.id
_entity.type
_entity.pdbx_description
1 polymer ?
#
loop_
_entity_poly.entity_id
_entity_poly.type
_entity_poly.pdbx_seq_one_letter_code
_entity_poly.pdbx_strand_id
1 'polypeptide(L)'
;MNRYSLWMNLLVVGVLLFGALIAAPNLFGDDPALQITREDGTALDQMTVSVVTARLDADEIAFNAADVEGGAVLVRFPDVDSQLRGSAALGEELP
;
A
#
# COMPACT_ATOMS: atom_id res chain seq x y z
N MET A 1 19.03 -0.02 -47.99
CA MET A 1 19.62 1.18 -47.35
C MET A 1 18.83 1.51 -46.10
N ASN A 2 19.48 1.53 -44.93
CA ASN A 2 18.83 1.83 -43.65
C ASN A 2 18.34 3.28 -43.69
N ARG A 3 17.02 3.50 -43.64
CA ARG A 3 16.40 4.83 -43.80
C ARG A 3 16.76 5.81 -42.67
N TYR A 4 17.27 5.28 -41.55
CA TYR A 4 17.69 6.04 -40.38
C TYR A 4 19.14 5.74 -40.03
N SER A 5 19.86 6.79 -39.63
CA SER A 5 21.25 6.68 -39.23
C SER A 5 21.38 5.96 -37.89
N LEU A 6 22.43 5.15 -37.74
CA LEU A 6 22.69 4.32 -36.55
C LEU A 6 22.58 5.10 -35.23
N TRP A 7 23.01 6.36 -35.23
CA TRP A 7 22.97 7.21 -34.04
C TRP A 7 21.54 7.50 -33.57
N MET A 8 20.57 7.62 -34.47
CA MET A 8 19.18 7.89 -34.12
C MET A 8 18.57 6.66 -33.43
N ASN A 9 18.86 5.47 -33.94
CA ASN A 9 18.42 4.22 -33.31
C ASN A 9 19.08 4.01 -31.95
N LEU A 10 20.36 4.34 -31.80
CA LEU A 10 21.07 4.30 -30.52
C LEU A 10 20.48 5.28 -29.50
N LEU A 11 20.12 6.49 -29.94
CA LEU A 11 19.46 7.48 -29.09
C LEU A 11 18.11 6.95 -28.59
N VAL A 12 17.28 6.38 -29.48
CA VAL A 12 15.97 5.80 -29.11
C VAL A 12 16.13 4.69 -28.09
N VAL A 13 17.04 3.73 -28.31
CA VAL A 13 17.31 2.65 -27.36
C VAL A 13 17.82 3.20 -26.03
N GLY A 14 18.72 4.18 -26.05
CA GLY A 14 19.21 4.84 -24.85
C GLY A 14 18.09 5.46 -24.03
N VAL A 15 17.21 6.25 -24.66
CA VAL A 15 16.06 6.87 -23.97
C VAL A 15 15.12 5.82 -23.37
N LEU A 16 14.84 4.73 -24.09
CA LEU A 16 14.01 3.64 -23.57
C LEU A 16 14.64 2.97 -22.35
N LEU A 17 15.95 2.71 -22.37
CA LEU A 17 16.66 2.10 -21.24
C LEU A 17 16.69 3.03 -20.02
N PHE A 18 16.95 4.32 -20.22
CA PHE A 18 16.91 5.30 -19.12
C PHE A 18 15.49 5.44 -18.56
N GLY A 19 14.48 5.50 -19.43
CA GLY A 19 13.07 5.52 -19.02
C GLY A 19 12.70 4.27 -18.20
N ALA A 20 13.12 3.09 -18.64
CA ALA A 20 12.88 1.85 -17.92
C ALA A 20 13.62 1.80 -16.57
N LEU A 21 14.87 2.28 -16.51
CA LEU A 21 15.64 2.35 -15.27
C LEU A 21 14.97 3.27 -14.24
N ILE A 22 14.46 4.41 -14.69
CA ILE A 22 13.76 5.39 -13.84
C ILE A 22 12.36 4.91 -13.46
N ALA A 23 11.67 4.18 -14.34
CA ALA A 23 10.34 3.64 -14.08
C ALA A 23 10.35 2.36 -13.23
N ALA A 24 11.46 1.62 -13.21
CA ALA A 24 11.62 0.39 -12.42
C ALA A 24 11.19 0.50 -10.95
N PRO A 25 11.57 1.55 -10.17
CA PRO A 25 11.09 1.72 -8.80
C PRO A 25 9.61 2.07 -8.68
N ASN A 26 8.90 2.39 -9.77
CA ASN A 26 7.45 2.64 -9.73
C ASN A 26 6.62 1.40 -10.10
N LEU A 27 7.26 0.24 -10.24
CA LEU A 27 6.60 -1.05 -10.50
C LEU A 27 6.12 -1.76 -9.23
N PHE A 28 6.30 -1.16 -8.05
CA PHE A 28 5.64 -1.65 -6.83
C PHE A 28 4.14 -1.41 -7.01
N GLY A 29 3.36 -2.50 -7.01
CA GLY A 29 1.90 -2.44 -7.18
C GLY A 29 1.21 -1.76 -6.02
N ASP A 30 -0.12 -1.74 -6.07
CA ASP A 30 -0.94 -1.16 -5.00
C ASP A 30 -0.62 -1.84 -3.65
N ASP A 31 -0.34 -1.05 -2.60
CA ASP A 31 -0.20 -1.48 -1.20
C ASP A 31 -1.48 -1.08 -0.46
N PRO A 32 -2.58 -1.86 -0.59
CA PRO A 32 -3.86 -1.48 -0.03
C PRO A 32 -3.76 -1.43 1.50
N ALA A 33 -4.10 -0.28 2.08
CA ALA A 33 -3.95 -0.06 3.50
C ALA A 33 -5.14 0.73 4.08
N LEU A 34 -5.44 0.45 5.34
CA LEU A 34 -6.40 1.18 6.16
C LEU A 34 -5.65 1.93 7.26
N GLN A 35 -5.88 3.23 7.36
CA GLN A 35 -5.37 4.04 8.46
C GLN A 35 -6.50 4.33 9.45
N ILE A 36 -6.26 3.97 10.71
CA ILE A 36 -7.21 4.13 11.81
C ILE A 36 -6.65 5.23 12.70
N THR A 37 -7.44 6.28 12.90
CA THR A 37 -7.12 7.43 13.74
C THR A 37 -8.29 7.72 14.67
N ARG A 38 -8.01 8.27 15.85
CA ARG A 38 -9.07 8.70 16.78
C ARG A 38 -9.55 10.10 16.41
N GLU A 39 -10.86 10.35 16.49
CA GLU A 39 -11.46 11.66 16.21
C GLU A 39 -10.90 12.80 17.08
N ASP A 40 -10.51 12.48 18.33
CA ASP A 40 -9.94 13.45 19.28
C ASP A 40 -8.45 13.78 19.03
N GLY A 41 -7.83 13.15 18.03
CA GLY A 41 -6.41 13.34 17.67
C GLY A 41 -5.40 12.69 18.63
N THR A 42 -5.85 11.88 19.59
CA THR A 42 -4.95 11.15 20.48
C THR A 42 -4.23 10.04 19.73
N ALA A 43 -2.91 9.95 19.94
CA ALA A 43 -2.11 8.89 19.35
C ALA A 43 -2.58 7.51 19.82
N LEU A 44 -2.78 6.61 18.86
CA LEU A 44 -3.02 5.20 19.11
C LEU A 44 -1.72 4.49 19.45
N ASP A 45 -1.83 3.37 20.16
CA ASP A 45 -0.71 2.60 20.68
C ASP A 45 -0.74 1.14 20.19
N GLN A 46 0.29 0.38 20.57
CA GLN A 46 0.43 -1.04 20.27
C GLN A 46 -0.72 -1.90 20.84
N MET A 47 -1.38 -1.45 21.91
CA MET A 47 -2.56 -2.14 22.43
C MET A 47 -3.71 -2.05 21.43
N THR A 48 -3.89 -0.89 20.81
CA THR A 48 -4.90 -0.71 19.75
C THR A 48 -4.61 -1.61 18.54
N VAL A 49 -3.34 -1.74 18.15
CA VAL A 49 -2.93 -2.70 17.09
C VAL A 49 -3.41 -4.11 17.43
N SER A 50 -3.20 -4.54 18.68
CA SER A 50 -3.60 -5.89 19.12
C SER A 50 -5.12 -6.10 19.08
N VAL A 51 -5.91 -5.05 19.38
CA VAL A 51 -7.37 -5.09 19.27
C VAL A 51 -7.78 -5.22 17.80
N VAL A 52 -7.19 -4.41 16.93
CA VAL A 52 -7.48 -4.40 15.49
C VAL A 52 -7.15 -5.75 14.86
N THR A 53 -5.96 -6.31 15.12
CA THR A 53 -5.55 -7.60 14.55
C THR A 53 -6.43 -8.74 15.05
N ALA A 54 -6.76 -8.77 16.35
CA ALA A 54 -7.64 -9.80 16.91
C ALA A 54 -9.04 -9.78 16.27
N ARG A 55 -9.55 -8.61 15.86
CA ARG A 55 -10.83 -8.49 15.17
C ARG A 55 -10.76 -8.96 13.73
N LEU A 56 -9.72 -8.53 13.00
CA LEU A 56 -9.49 -9.01 11.64
C LEU A 56 -9.33 -10.54 11.61
N ASP A 57 -8.65 -11.12 12.59
CA ASP A 57 -8.53 -12.56 12.75
C ASP A 57 -9.88 -13.23 13.07
N ALA A 58 -10.71 -12.64 13.92
CA ALA A 58 -12.02 -13.17 14.29
C ALA A 58 -12.99 -13.23 13.09
N ASP A 59 -12.88 -12.27 12.16
CA ASP A 59 -13.69 -12.19 10.95
C ASP A 59 -13.05 -12.89 9.73
N GLU A 60 -11.94 -13.60 9.96
CA GLU A 60 -11.14 -14.30 8.94
C GLU A 60 -10.71 -13.37 7.78
N ILE A 61 -10.37 -12.12 8.09
CA ILE A 61 -9.90 -11.11 7.15
C ILE A 61 -8.37 -11.14 7.10
N ALA A 62 -7.83 -11.48 5.94
CA ALA A 62 -6.38 -11.53 5.74
C ALA A 62 -5.77 -10.12 5.79
N PHE A 63 -4.66 -9.98 6.52
CA PHE A 63 -3.84 -8.76 6.54
C PHE A 63 -2.35 -9.13 6.49
N ASN A 64 -1.52 -8.25 5.93
CA ASN A 64 -0.08 -8.45 5.79
C ASN A 64 0.68 -7.94 7.01
N ALA A 65 0.31 -6.76 7.52
CA ALA A 65 0.97 -6.11 8.63
C ALA A 65 0.04 -5.10 9.29
N ALA A 66 0.21 -4.89 10.59
CA ALA A 66 -0.44 -3.83 11.34
C ALA A 66 0.58 -3.20 12.31
N ASP A 67 0.74 -1.87 12.29
CA ASP A 67 1.68 -1.15 13.16
C ASP A 67 1.19 0.27 13.44
N VAL A 68 1.77 0.93 14.44
CA VAL A 68 1.52 2.35 14.72
C VAL A 68 2.48 3.22 13.92
N GLU A 69 1.94 4.01 13.01
CA GLU A 69 2.71 4.95 12.19
C GLU A 69 2.11 6.36 12.34
N GLY A 70 2.92 7.32 12.81
CA GLY A 70 2.48 8.71 12.98
C GLY A 70 1.35 8.91 14.01
N GLY A 71 1.19 7.99 14.97
CA GLY A 71 0.11 8.04 15.97
C GLY A 71 -1.22 7.45 15.46
N ALA A 72 -1.24 6.87 14.27
CA ALA A 72 -2.36 6.12 13.71
C ALA A 72 -1.99 4.63 13.65
N VAL A 73 -2.99 3.75 13.70
CA VAL A 73 -2.77 2.34 13.36
C VAL A 73 -2.90 2.19 11.85
N LEU A 74 -1.85 1.69 11.21
CA LEU A 74 -1.84 1.40 9.78
C LEU A 74 -1.88 -0.11 9.58
N VAL A 75 -2.91 -0.60 8.90
CA VAL A 75 -3.07 -2.00 8.54
C VAL A 75 -2.93 -2.16 7.03
N ARG A 76 -2.01 -3.00 6.59
CA ARG A 76 -1.80 -3.35 5.17
C ARG A 76 -2.48 -4.66 4.84
N PHE A 77 -3.11 -4.73 3.69
CA PHE A 77 -3.88 -5.86 3.22
C PHE A 77 -3.21 -6.51 2.00
N PRO A 78 -3.48 -7.79 1.74
CA PRO A 78 -2.99 -8.47 0.53
C PRO A 78 -3.66 -7.95 -0.75
N ASP A 79 -4.89 -7.43 -0.65
CA ASP A 79 -5.70 -6.97 -1.77
C ASP A 79 -6.79 -5.99 -1.32
N VAL A 80 -7.43 -5.34 -2.29
CA VAL A 80 -8.47 -4.32 -2.06
C VAL A 80 -9.75 -4.91 -1.48
N ASP A 81 -10.12 -6.15 -1.80
CA ASP A 81 -11.33 -6.79 -1.23
C ASP A 81 -11.14 -7.01 0.28
N SER A 82 -10.00 -7.57 0.67
CA SER A 82 -9.60 -7.72 2.07
C SER A 82 -9.58 -6.39 2.81
N GLN A 83 -9.07 -5.32 2.18
CA GLN A 83 -9.10 -3.97 2.74
C GLN A 83 -10.52 -3.43 2.95
N LEU A 84 -11.42 -3.60 1.97
CA LEU A 84 -12.81 -3.13 2.08
C LEU A 84 -13.57 -3.88 3.16
N ARG A 85 -13.36 -5.20 3.26
CA ARG A 85 -13.92 -6.01 4.34
C ARG A 85 -13.40 -5.58 5.70
N GLY A 86 -12.09 -5.33 5.82
CA GLY A 86 -11.49 -4.81 7.04
C GLY A 86 -12.04 -3.43 7.43
N SER A 87 -12.23 -2.54 6.46
CA SER A 87 -12.85 -1.23 6.68
C SER A 87 -14.29 -1.34 7.21
N ALA A 88 -15.07 -2.28 6.67
CA ALA A 88 -16.45 -2.50 7.11
C ALA A 88 -16.49 -3.06 8.54
N ALA A 89 -15.70 -4.09 8.83
CA ALA A 89 -15.63 -4.72 10.15
C ALA A 89 -15.18 -3.75 11.24
N LEU A 90 -14.14 -2.94 10.96
CA LEU A 90 -13.59 -2.01 11.94
C LEU A 90 -14.43 -0.73 12.08
N GLY A 91 -15.10 -0.30 11.02
CA GLY A 91 -15.96 0.90 11.03
C GLY A 91 -17.28 0.74 11.78
N GLU A 92 -17.74 -0.49 12.01
CA GLU A 92 -18.94 -0.76 12.81
C GLU A 92 -18.70 -0.66 14.33
N GLU A 93 -17.46 -0.84 14.80
CA GLU A 93 -17.14 -0.91 16.23
C GLU A 93 -16.32 0.28 16.77
N LEU A 94 -15.54 0.97 15.93
CA LEU A 94 -14.68 2.06 16.40
C LEU A 94 -15.38 3.42 16.19
N PRO A 95 -15.64 4.19 17.27
CA PRO A 95 -16.16 5.56 17.17
C PRO A 95 -15.12 6.53 16.64
#